data_AF-A0A9E0FH50-F1
#
_entry.id   AF-A0A9E0FH50-F1
#
_cell.length_a   1.000
_cell.length_b   1.000
_cell.length_c   1.000
_cell.angle_alpha   90.00
_cell.angle_beta   90.00
_cell.angle_gamma   90.00
#
_symmetry.space_group_name_H-M   'P 1'
#
loop_
_entity.id
_entity.type
_entity.pdbx_description
1 polymer ?
#
loop_
_entity_poly.entity_id
_entity_poly.type
_entity_poly.pdbx_seq_one_letter_code
_entity_poly.pdbx_strand_id
1 'polypeptide(L)'
;FAGVTTTPAAAWDPSTGRIYLLYTMEIEYTDLFDDPLNFSAQSRRDIFGMYSDDGGSTWSAPNNLTNTAELDRENFYLFVNDRVYDGKVHAIWQEDGQPGTVAGEFDPIDTNYIYYQAFEESDFIPLLPTASFTSIVTAPSVAFTNTSTDNFNCYFWDFGDGTTSDFENPTHIYTSGGSFTACLTVSNPYGSNTFCMEIALPSSPEAFWSSTGDPLVTFTDLTANDPTSWSWNFGDGGSSTLQNPTHSYLANATYNVCLTASNALGSGTYCGSVVIASAVLAPIANYTFSAIGLTVNFTDVSLNSPASWSWNFGDGSVLVTDASPSHTFAAAGEYIVCLTTSNAAGSDEECKTIGISTAIEDVFADAVQIYPNPTTATFIVHSPIPMQLADIQIINTLGQSVSYTATNSDNNNWQITITQPQAGNYFLKLQTENGIILKQLILE
;
A
#
# COMPACT_ATOMS: atom_id res chain seq x y z
N PHE A 1 -12.33 55.40 -5.49
CA PHE A 1 -12.61 56.73 -4.93
C PHE A 1 -11.36 57.58 -5.09
N ALA A 2 -11.23 58.30 -6.22
CA ALA A 2 -10.19 59.30 -6.39
C ALA A 2 -10.73 60.62 -5.83
N GLY A 3 -10.03 61.18 -4.84
CA GLY A 3 -10.37 62.48 -4.28
C GLY A 3 -10.27 63.55 -5.35
N VAL A 4 -11.24 64.46 -5.38
CA VAL A 4 -11.28 65.59 -6.31
C VAL A 4 -10.23 66.60 -5.86
N THR A 5 -9.01 66.46 -6.33
CA THR A 5 -7.94 67.43 -6.15
C THR A 5 -7.86 68.33 -7.39
N THR A 6 -7.49 69.59 -7.20
CA THR A 6 -7.21 70.57 -8.28
C THR A 6 -5.94 70.23 -9.08
N THR A 7 -5.35 69.05 -8.84
CA THR A 7 -4.16 68.57 -9.53
C THR A 7 -4.59 67.80 -10.78
N PRO A 8 -4.01 68.08 -11.96
CA PRO A 8 -4.23 67.27 -13.15
C PRO A 8 -3.87 65.80 -12.90
N ALA A 9 -4.73 64.90 -13.37
CA ALA A 9 -4.48 63.49 -13.50
C ALA A 9 -4.21 63.18 -14.97
N ALA A 10 -3.22 62.34 -15.27
CA ALA A 10 -2.92 61.93 -16.63
C ALA A 10 -3.04 60.41 -16.78
N ALA A 11 -3.36 59.96 -18.00
CA ALA A 11 -3.43 58.54 -18.34
C ALA A 11 -3.08 58.32 -19.81
N TRP A 12 -2.26 57.32 -20.15
CA TRP A 12 -2.02 56.90 -21.53
C TRP A 12 -3.00 55.80 -21.96
N ASP A 13 -3.52 55.91 -23.18
CA ASP A 13 -4.43 54.94 -23.80
C ASP A 13 -3.72 54.16 -24.91
N PRO A 14 -3.42 52.88 -24.69
CA PRO A 14 -2.71 52.05 -25.67
C PRO A 14 -3.53 51.75 -26.93
N SER A 15 -4.87 51.87 -26.87
CA SER A 15 -5.72 51.59 -28.04
C SER A 15 -5.66 52.71 -29.08
N THR A 16 -5.40 53.93 -28.64
CA THR A 16 -5.30 55.12 -29.48
C THR A 16 -3.88 55.69 -29.57
N GLY A 17 -2.97 55.26 -28.69
CA GLY A 17 -1.61 55.81 -28.57
C GLY A 17 -1.56 57.16 -27.85
N ARG A 18 -2.67 57.62 -27.27
CA ARG A 18 -2.83 58.97 -26.76
C ARG A 18 -2.47 59.12 -25.29
N ILE A 19 -1.84 60.22 -24.90
CA ILE A 19 -1.80 60.65 -23.50
C ILE A 19 -3.01 61.55 -23.25
N TYR A 20 -3.83 61.23 -22.25
CA TYR A 20 -4.91 62.08 -21.78
C TYR A 20 -4.48 62.84 -20.54
N LEU A 21 -4.81 64.13 -20.48
CA LEU A 21 -4.71 64.96 -19.27
C LEU A 21 -6.13 65.35 -18.86
N LEU A 22 -6.49 65.04 -17.61
CA LEU A 22 -7.76 65.34 -16.97
C LEU A 22 -7.50 66.28 -15.80
N TYR A 23 -8.29 67.34 -15.65
CA TYR A 23 -8.17 68.21 -14.48
C TYR A 23 -9.52 68.80 -14.13
N THR A 24 -9.65 69.20 -12.86
CA THR A 24 -10.86 69.87 -12.36
C THR A 24 -10.59 71.34 -12.21
N MET A 25 -11.47 72.17 -12.75
CA MET A 25 -11.45 73.62 -12.55
C MET A 25 -12.73 74.04 -11.86
N GLU A 26 -12.63 74.97 -10.91
CA GLU A 26 -13.80 75.71 -10.44
C GLU A 26 -14.22 76.66 -11.56
N ILE A 27 -15.48 76.52 -11.98
CA ILE A 27 -16.15 77.37 -12.95
C ILE A 27 -17.19 78.16 -12.18
N GLU A 28 -17.16 79.48 -12.30
CA GLU A 28 -18.26 80.33 -11.83
C GLU A 28 -19.45 80.16 -12.80
N TYR A 29 -20.68 80.38 -12.36
CA TYR A 29 -21.80 80.39 -13.32
C TYR A 29 -22.51 81.70 -13.16
N THR A 30 -22.39 82.55 -14.17
CA THR A 30 -23.39 83.62 -14.36
C THR A 30 -24.74 82.97 -14.67
N ASP A 31 -25.76 83.29 -13.86
CA ASP A 31 -27.12 82.81 -14.15
C ASP A 31 -27.68 83.54 -15.37
N LEU A 32 -28.80 83.05 -15.93
CA LEU A 32 -29.51 83.65 -17.08
C LEU A 32 -29.89 85.13 -16.90
N PHE A 33 -29.66 85.72 -15.72
CA PHE A 33 -30.02 87.09 -15.36
C PHE A 33 -28.84 87.93 -14.82
N ASP A 34 -27.59 87.45 -14.84
CA ASP A 34 -26.38 88.18 -14.40
C ASP A 34 -26.56 88.83 -13.01
N ASP A 35 -27.10 88.11 -12.01
CA ASP A 35 -27.23 88.62 -10.63
C ASP A 35 -26.06 88.17 -9.71
N PRO A 36 -25.07 89.04 -9.42
CA PRO A 36 -23.93 88.71 -8.57
C PRO A 36 -24.28 88.54 -7.07
N LEU A 37 -25.55 88.71 -6.68
CA LEU A 37 -26.02 88.53 -5.29
C LEU A 37 -26.71 87.17 -5.06
N ASN A 38 -26.86 86.36 -6.10
CA ASN A 38 -27.57 85.09 -6.02
C ASN A 38 -26.65 83.96 -5.54
N PHE A 39 -26.81 83.51 -4.29
CA PHE A 39 -26.02 82.42 -3.69
C PHE A 39 -26.11 81.06 -4.41
N SER A 40 -26.96 80.90 -5.43
CA SER A 40 -26.97 79.71 -6.30
C SER A 40 -25.98 79.77 -7.46
N ALA A 41 -25.35 80.93 -7.73
CA ALA A 41 -24.21 81.10 -8.63
C ALA A 41 -22.89 80.62 -7.99
N GLN A 42 -22.94 79.48 -7.28
CA GLN A 42 -21.76 78.90 -6.67
C GLN A 42 -20.91 78.20 -7.72
N SER A 43 -19.59 78.41 -7.64
CA SER A 43 -18.63 77.73 -8.48
C SER A 43 -18.84 76.21 -8.43
N ARG A 44 -19.04 75.56 -9.58
CA ARG A 44 -18.99 74.08 -9.66
C ARG A 44 -17.69 73.66 -10.30
N ARG A 45 -17.28 72.43 -10.00
CA ARG A 45 -16.11 71.84 -10.64
C ARG A 45 -16.53 71.12 -11.90
N ASP A 46 -16.04 71.59 -13.03
CA ASP A 46 -16.11 70.85 -14.29
C ASP A 46 -14.79 70.10 -14.53
N ILE A 47 -14.91 68.97 -15.22
CA ILE A 47 -13.79 68.13 -15.61
C ILE A 47 -13.45 68.46 -17.06
N PHE A 48 -12.21 68.88 -17.28
CA PHE A 48 -11.68 69.10 -18.61
C PHE A 48 -10.73 67.97 -18.98
N GLY A 49 -10.76 67.58 -20.25
CA GLY A 49 -9.89 66.58 -20.83
C GLY A 49 -9.23 67.08 -22.11
N MET A 50 -7.96 66.77 -22.28
CA MET A 50 -7.24 66.93 -23.54
C MET A 50 -6.42 65.68 -23.82
N TYR A 51 -5.96 65.52 -25.05
CA TYR A 51 -5.10 64.40 -25.41
C TYR A 51 -3.92 64.82 -26.28
N SER A 52 -2.85 64.03 -26.26
CA SER A 52 -1.69 64.16 -27.14
C SER A 52 -1.51 62.87 -27.94
N ASP A 53 -1.37 62.99 -29.25
CA ASP A 53 -1.10 61.87 -30.18
C ASP A 53 0.40 61.56 -30.34
N ASP A 54 1.29 62.40 -29.81
CA ASP A 54 2.73 62.40 -30.08
C ASP A 54 3.58 62.41 -28.81
N GLY A 55 3.10 61.73 -27.76
CA GLY A 55 3.84 61.54 -26.51
C GLY A 55 3.96 62.81 -25.67
N GLY A 56 3.05 63.77 -25.84
CA GLY A 56 2.99 65.02 -25.09
C GLY A 56 3.61 66.22 -25.81
N SER A 57 4.07 66.06 -27.06
CA SER A 57 4.72 67.14 -27.84
C SER A 57 3.71 68.18 -28.34
N THR A 58 2.50 67.73 -28.71
CA THR A 58 1.36 68.58 -29.03
C THR A 58 0.09 68.06 -28.37
N TRP A 59 -0.80 68.97 -28.01
CA TRP A 59 -2.05 68.66 -27.30
C TRP A 59 -3.27 69.13 -28.08
N SER A 60 -4.34 68.35 -27.99
CA SER A 60 -5.66 68.74 -28.46
C SER A 60 -6.14 69.98 -27.72
N ALA A 61 -7.12 70.68 -28.31
CA ALA A 61 -7.89 71.65 -27.55
C ALA A 61 -8.53 70.96 -26.33
N PRO A 62 -8.66 71.66 -25.20
CA PRO A 62 -9.33 71.11 -24.02
C PRO A 62 -10.81 70.96 -24.30
N ASN A 63 -11.37 69.84 -23.86
CA ASN A 63 -12.78 69.54 -23.99
C ASN A 63 -13.41 69.49 -22.60
N ASN A 64 -14.52 70.20 -22.40
CA ASN A 64 -15.31 70.09 -21.18
C ASN A 64 -16.08 68.77 -21.22
N LEU A 65 -15.70 67.82 -20.36
CA LEU A 65 -16.24 66.46 -20.36
C LEU A 65 -17.51 66.32 -19.51
N THR A 66 -17.70 67.20 -18.53
CA THR A 66 -18.89 67.20 -17.66
C THR A 66 -19.97 68.16 -18.15
N ASN A 67 -19.58 69.16 -18.96
CA ASN A 67 -20.45 70.09 -19.69
C ASN A 67 -21.65 70.54 -18.85
N THR A 68 -21.40 70.94 -17.60
CA THR A 68 -22.48 71.29 -16.66
C THR A 68 -22.98 72.72 -16.83
N ALA A 69 -22.39 73.48 -17.76
CA ALA A 69 -22.86 74.79 -18.18
C ALA A 69 -24.07 74.67 -19.13
N GLU A 70 -25.20 75.22 -18.70
CA GLU A 70 -26.24 75.64 -19.64
C GLU A 70 -25.64 76.68 -20.60
N LEU A 71 -26.12 76.65 -21.83
CA LEU A 71 -25.54 77.29 -23.00
C LEU A 71 -25.18 78.77 -22.79
N ASP A 72 -23.95 79.10 -23.20
CA ASP A 72 -23.42 80.43 -23.56
C ASP A 72 -22.82 81.34 -22.47
N ARG A 73 -21.51 81.10 -22.23
CA ARG A 73 -20.38 82.05 -21.96
C ARG A 73 -19.78 82.02 -20.55
N GLU A 74 -18.53 81.53 -20.48
CA GLU A 74 -17.49 82.07 -19.59
C GLU A 74 -16.09 81.97 -20.25
N ASN A 75 -15.20 82.91 -19.93
CA ASN A 75 -13.91 83.11 -20.60
C ASN A 75 -12.81 82.24 -19.96
N PHE A 76 -12.55 81.06 -20.54
CA PHE A 76 -11.35 80.30 -20.22
C PHE A 76 -10.40 80.29 -21.41
N TYR A 77 -9.18 80.79 -21.21
CA TYR A 77 -8.10 80.69 -22.18
C TYR A 77 -7.05 79.70 -21.67
N LEU A 78 -7.16 78.46 -22.13
CA LEU A 78 -6.10 77.49 -21.86
C LEU A 78 -5.01 77.59 -22.92
N PHE A 79 -3.80 77.91 -22.46
CA PHE A 79 -2.59 77.76 -23.24
C PHE A 79 -1.73 76.67 -22.59
N VAL A 80 -1.80 75.44 -23.10
CA VAL A 80 -0.72 74.48 -22.87
C VAL A 80 0.41 74.89 -23.78
N ASN A 81 1.32 75.71 -23.27
CA ASN A 81 2.50 76.09 -24.02
C ASN A 81 3.54 74.99 -23.84
N ASP A 82 3.80 74.26 -24.92
CA ASP A 82 4.92 73.36 -25.12
C ASP A 82 6.21 74.03 -24.62
N ARG A 83 6.73 73.53 -23.50
CA ARG A 83 8.16 73.46 -23.27
C ARG A 83 8.46 72.20 -22.48
N VAL A 84 8.82 71.13 -23.16
CA VAL A 84 9.75 70.17 -22.56
C VAL A 84 11.05 70.93 -22.32
N TYR A 85 11.18 71.58 -21.17
CA TYR A 85 12.41 72.22 -20.71
C TYR A 85 12.73 71.58 -19.38
N ASP A 86 13.81 70.78 -19.33
CA ASP A 86 14.30 69.97 -18.19
C ASP A 86 13.90 68.47 -18.13
N GLY A 87 13.14 67.95 -19.10
CA GLY A 87 12.72 66.53 -19.13
C GLY A 87 11.37 66.26 -18.44
N LYS A 88 10.61 67.32 -18.12
CA LYS A 88 9.27 67.23 -17.53
C LYS A 88 8.18 67.70 -18.48
N VAL A 89 6.96 67.20 -18.26
CA VAL A 89 5.73 67.69 -18.89
C VAL A 89 5.19 68.85 -18.04
N HIS A 90 5.08 70.03 -18.62
CA HIS A 90 4.63 71.23 -17.92
C HIS A 90 3.20 71.60 -18.35
N ALA A 91 2.27 71.65 -17.39
CA ALA A 91 0.92 72.15 -17.60
C ALA A 91 0.82 73.57 -17.02
N ILE A 92 0.40 74.52 -17.86
CA ILE A 92 0.13 75.91 -17.46
C ILE A 92 -1.33 76.19 -17.75
N TRP A 93 -2.04 76.75 -16.78
CA TRP A 93 -3.42 77.20 -16.98
C TRP A 93 -3.65 78.56 -16.33
N GLN A 94 -4.65 79.27 -16.84
CA GLN A 94 -5.03 80.59 -16.37
C GLN A 94 -6.43 80.51 -15.78
N GLU A 95 -6.59 81.08 -14.59
CA GLU A 95 -7.88 81.30 -13.94
C GLU A 95 -8.10 82.81 -13.84
N ASP A 96 -9.29 83.25 -14.26
CA ASP A 96 -9.73 84.63 -14.03
C ASP A 96 -10.10 84.78 -12.55
N GLY A 97 -9.51 85.76 -11.89
CA GLY A 97 -9.69 85.99 -10.46
C GLY A 97 -10.84 86.93 -10.11
N GLN A 98 -11.63 87.39 -11.09
CA GLN A 98 -12.76 88.29 -10.89
C GLN A 98 -14.09 87.62 -11.28
N PRO A 99 -15.16 87.85 -10.51
CA PRO A 99 -16.50 87.47 -10.95
C PRO A 99 -16.91 88.30 -12.16
N GLY A 100 -17.49 87.65 -13.16
CA GLY A 100 -17.91 88.29 -14.41
C GLY A 100 -18.75 89.55 -14.16
N THR A 101 -18.42 90.64 -14.84
CA THR A 101 -19.15 91.90 -14.70
C THR A 101 -20.36 91.98 -15.63
N VAL A 102 -21.42 92.64 -15.15
CA VAL A 102 -22.74 92.79 -15.80
C VAL A 102 -22.67 93.15 -17.29
N ALA A 103 -23.55 92.54 -18.07
CA ALA A 103 -23.69 92.71 -19.52
C ALA A 103 -23.55 94.15 -20.04
N GLY A 104 -22.49 94.38 -20.83
CA GLY A 104 -22.38 95.54 -21.73
C GLY A 104 -21.07 96.31 -21.66
N GLU A 105 -20.22 96.06 -20.68
CA GLU A 105 -18.84 96.56 -20.64
C GLU A 105 -17.87 95.42 -20.94
N PHE A 106 -16.76 95.73 -21.62
CA PHE A 106 -15.65 94.79 -21.71
C PHE A 106 -15.26 94.42 -20.28
N ASP A 107 -15.05 93.14 -19.99
CA ASP A 107 -14.44 92.67 -18.74
C ASP A 107 -12.92 92.59 -18.97
N PRO A 108 -12.15 93.68 -18.74
CA PRO A 108 -10.71 93.62 -18.85
C PRO A 108 -10.16 92.77 -17.70
N ILE A 109 -9.37 91.77 -18.04
CA ILE A 109 -8.67 90.93 -17.07
C ILE A 109 -7.71 91.78 -16.23
N ASP A 110 -8.11 92.15 -15.02
CA ASP A 110 -7.31 92.98 -14.09
C ASP A 110 -6.45 92.13 -13.13
N THR A 111 -6.87 90.90 -12.81
CA THR A 111 -6.08 89.94 -12.00
C THR A 111 -6.10 88.55 -12.61
N ASN A 112 -4.92 88.09 -13.06
CA ASN A 112 -4.71 86.74 -13.57
C ASN A 112 -4.03 85.87 -12.51
N TYR A 113 -4.59 84.68 -12.25
CA TYR A 113 -3.85 83.61 -11.59
C TYR A 113 -3.30 82.65 -12.65
N ILE A 114 -1.97 82.68 -12.82
CA ILE A 114 -1.27 81.70 -13.65
C ILE A 114 -0.86 80.55 -12.73
N TYR A 115 -1.38 79.37 -13.02
CA TYR A 115 -1.00 78.13 -12.36
C TYR A 115 -0.05 77.34 -13.25
N TYR A 116 0.85 76.63 -12.60
CA TYR A 116 1.89 75.85 -13.23
C TYR A 116 2.11 74.58 -12.43
N GLN A 117 2.20 73.45 -13.12
CA GLN A 117 2.66 72.19 -12.55
C GLN A 117 3.55 71.45 -13.56
N ALA A 118 4.64 70.88 -13.05
CA ALA A 118 5.54 70.03 -13.82
C ALA A 118 5.44 68.59 -13.33
N PHE A 119 5.45 67.64 -14.28
CA PHE A 119 5.38 66.20 -14.03
C PHE A 119 6.63 65.54 -14.63
N GLU A 120 7.23 64.58 -13.93
CA GLU A 120 8.36 63.84 -14.50
C GLU A 120 7.87 62.97 -15.65
N GLU A 121 8.62 62.87 -16.76
CA GLU A 121 8.27 61.96 -17.88
C GLU A 121 8.07 60.51 -17.40
N SER A 122 8.82 60.10 -16.37
CA SER A 122 8.69 58.79 -15.73
C SER A 122 7.33 58.52 -15.09
N ASP A 123 6.58 59.58 -14.71
CA ASP A 123 5.22 59.43 -14.17
C ASP A 123 4.22 58.99 -15.27
N PHE A 124 4.65 59.01 -16.53
CA PHE A 124 3.85 58.64 -17.71
C PHE A 124 4.35 57.38 -18.42
N ILE A 125 5.42 56.74 -17.92
CA ILE A 125 5.90 55.47 -18.49
C ILE A 125 5.01 54.34 -17.94
N PRO A 126 4.21 53.66 -18.78
CA PRO A 126 3.40 52.54 -18.32
C PRO A 126 4.31 51.43 -17.79
N LEU A 127 4.29 51.21 -16.47
CA LEU A 127 4.99 50.09 -15.86
C LEU A 127 4.24 48.80 -16.21
N LEU A 128 4.90 47.94 -16.99
CA LEU A 128 4.44 46.56 -17.16
C LEU A 128 4.54 45.83 -15.83
N PRO A 129 3.60 44.92 -15.53
CA PRO A 129 3.71 44.11 -14.32
C PRO A 129 4.95 43.23 -14.42
N THR A 130 5.58 42.92 -13.29
CA THR A 130 6.67 41.94 -13.24
C THR A 130 6.20 40.72 -12.48
N ALA A 131 5.99 39.61 -13.21
CA ALA A 131 5.54 38.35 -12.63
C ALA A 131 6.68 37.71 -11.84
N SER A 132 6.37 37.22 -10.65
CA SER A 132 7.31 36.45 -9.83
C SER A 132 6.55 35.68 -8.74
N PHE A 133 7.08 34.54 -8.34
CA PHE A 133 6.54 33.78 -7.22
C PHE A 133 7.59 32.87 -6.57
N THR A 134 7.26 32.37 -5.39
CA THR A 134 7.97 31.29 -4.70
C THR A 134 7.04 30.10 -4.48
N SER A 135 7.60 28.90 -4.30
CA SER A 135 6.84 27.68 -4.05
C SER A 135 7.42 26.87 -2.89
N ILE A 136 6.54 26.14 -2.20
CA ILE A 136 6.90 25.17 -1.15
C ILE A 136 6.27 23.83 -1.53
N VAL A 137 7.11 22.81 -1.74
CA VAL A 137 6.67 21.47 -2.13
C VAL A 137 6.47 20.59 -0.90
N THR A 138 5.24 20.11 -0.73
CA THR A 138 4.82 19.14 0.30
C THR A 138 3.97 18.05 -0.37
N ALA A 139 4.63 17.18 -1.15
CA ALA A 139 3.98 16.21 -2.04
C ALA A 139 2.80 15.47 -1.35
N PRO A 140 1.62 15.38 -2.01
CA PRO A 140 1.35 15.76 -3.40
C PRO A 140 0.98 17.25 -3.59
N SER A 141 1.01 18.04 -2.52
CA SER A 141 0.56 19.43 -2.49
C SER A 141 1.71 20.43 -2.67
N VAL A 142 1.51 21.48 -3.43
CA VAL A 142 2.47 22.59 -3.60
C VAL A 142 1.77 23.90 -3.28
N ALA A 143 2.33 24.67 -2.36
CA ALA A 143 1.84 26.00 -2.01
C ALA A 143 2.62 27.05 -2.80
N PHE A 144 1.92 27.97 -3.48
CA PHE A 144 2.50 29.06 -4.25
C PHE A 144 2.27 30.39 -3.55
N THR A 145 3.31 31.22 -3.47
CA THR A 145 3.23 32.59 -2.93
C THR A 145 3.61 33.57 -4.03
N ASN A 146 2.64 34.40 -4.44
CA ASN A 146 2.87 35.47 -5.39
C ASN A 146 3.81 36.55 -4.80
N THR A 147 4.81 36.95 -5.58
CA THR A 147 5.75 38.04 -5.25
C THR A 147 5.87 39.03 -6.41
N SER A 148 4.86 39.09 -7.29
CA SER A 148 4.81 39.98 -8.44
C SER A 148 4.67 41.44 -8.02
N THR A 149 5.11 42.37 -8.89
CA THR A 149 4.94 43.82 -8.71
C THR A 149 4.12 44.43 -9.84
N ASP A 150 3.53 45.60 -9.56
CA ASP A 150 2.81 46.45 -10.53
C ASP A 150 1.61 45.76 -11.21
N ASN A 151 1.04 44.72 -10.57
CA ASN A 151 -0.15 44.00 -11.00
C ASN A 151 -1.43 44.55 -10.36
N PHE A 152 -2.58 44.42 -11.04
CA PHE A 152 -3.88 44.91 -10.57
C PHE A 152 -4.77 43.79 -10.01
N ASN A 153 -4.22 42.95 -9.12
CA ASN A 153 -4.90 41.77 -8.55
C ASN A 153 -5.50 40.81 -9.59
N CYS A 154 -4.96 40.79 -10.81
CA CYS A 154 -5.30 39.85 -11.87
C CYS A 154 -4.22 38.79 -11.95
N TYR A 155 -4.57 37.55 -11.57
CA TYR A 155 -3.66 36.40 -11.56
C TYR A 155 -4.21 35.29 -12.46
N PHE A 156 -3.31 34.64 -13.18
CA PHE A 156 -3.61 33.41 -13.89
C PHE A 156 -2.45 32.44 -13.70
N TRP A 157 -2.73 31.34 -13.02
CA TRP A 157 -1.81 30.24 -12.81
C TRP A 157 -2.11 29.13 -13.80
N ASP A 158 -1.06 28.62 -14.43
CA ASP A 158 -1.03 27.34 -15.12
C ASP A 158 -0.03 26.45 -14.39
N PHE A 159 -0.47 25.33 -13.82
CA PHE A 159 0.40 24.46 -13.03
C PHE A 159 1.22 23.48 -13.90
N GLY A 160 1.03 23.50 -15.22
CA GLY A 160 1.77 22.64 -16.16
C GLY A 160 1.27 21.19 -16.23
N ASP A 161 0.21 20.85 -15.49
CA ASP A 161 -0.50 19.56 -15.53
C ASP A 161 -1.87 19.64 -16.22
N GLY A 162 -2.15 20.78 -16.85
CA GLY A 162 -3.43 21.09 -17.51
C GLY A 162 -4.48 21.72 -16.60
N THR A 163 -4.16 21.96 -15.33
CA THR A 163 -5.03 22.67 -14.38
C THR A 163 -4.57 24.11 -14.15
N THR A 164 -5.49 24.97 -13.69
CA THR A 164 -5.26 26.42 -13.57
C THR A 164 -5.89 27.01 -12.30
N SER A 165 -5.51 28.24 -11.94
CA SER A 165 -6.11 28.99 -10.82
C SER A 165 -6.03 30.51 -11.03
N ASP A 166 -6.91 31.26 -10.37
CA ASP A 166 -6.96 32.73 -10.37
C ASP A 166 -6.75 33.34 -8.96
N PHE A 167 -6.50 32.50 -7.94
CA PHE A 167 -6.17 32.98 -6.60
C PHE A 167 -4.77 33.60 -6.57
N GLU A 168 -4.57 34.58 -5.69
CA GLU A 168 -3.26 35.22 -5.52
C GLU A 168 -2.19 34.23 -5.01
N ASN A 169 -2.54 33.42 -4.00
CA ASN A 169 -1.64 32.43 -3.39
C ASN A 169 -2.30 31.04 -3.36
N PRO A 170 -2.35 30.33 -4.49
CA PRO A 170 -3.03 29.04 -4.57
C PRO A 170 -2.23 27.92 -3.91
N THR A 171 -2.94 26.90 -3.45
CA THR A 171 -2.35 25.59 -3.16
C THR A 171 -2.86 24.60 -4.20
N HIS A 172 -1.96 23.87 -4.85
CA HIS A 172 -2.28 22.92 -5.90
C HIS A 172 -1.88 21.50 -5.52
N ILE A 173 -2.68 20.50 -5.92
CA ILE A 173 -2.40 19.08 -5.67
C ILE A 173 -2.13 18.41 -7.02
N TYR A 174 -0.91 17.93 -7.20
CA TYR A 174 -0.52 17.18 -8.39
C TYR A 174 -0.87 15.70 -8.21
N THR A 175 -1.49 15.10 -9.22
CA THR A 175 -1.93 13.69 -9.16
C THR A 175 -0.83 12.69 -9.53
N SER A 176 0.28 13.17 -10.09
CA SER A 176 1.42 12.34 -10.49
C SER A 176 2.73 13.03 -10.16
N GLY A 177 3.76 12.24 -9.88
CA GLY A 177 5.13 12.73 -9.74
C GLY A 177 5.76 13.15 -11.07
N GLY A 178 6.91 13.81 -10.99
CA GLY A 178 7.64 14.30 -12.16
C GLY A 178 7.93 15.79 -12.09
N SER A 179 8.32 16.35 -13.24
CA SER A 179 8.64 17.77 -13.37
C SER A 179 7.53 18.50 -14.12
N PHE A 180 7.01 19.57 -13.52
CA PHE A 180 5.94 20.40 -14.07
C PHE A 180 6.42 21.84 -14.22
N THR A 181 6.06 22.51 -15.31
CA THR A 181 6.39 23.92 -15.50
C THR A 181 5.20 24.76 -15.04
N ALA A 182 5.28 25.30 -13.83
CA ALA A 182 4.23 26.18 -13.29
C ALA A 182 4.49 27.63 -13.73
N CYS A 183 3.48 28.29 -14.28
CA CYS A 183 3.55 29.66 -14.78
C CYS A 183 2.51 30.54 -14.07
N LEU A 184 2.94 31.73 -13.64
CA LEU A 184 2.07 32.81 -13.19
C LEU A 184 2.08 33.91 -14.24
N THR A 185 0.91 34.23 -14.77
CA THR A 185 0.66 35.45 -15.55
C THR A 185 -0.04 36.48 -14.68
N VAL A 186 0.56 37.65 -14.54
CA VAL A 186 -0.08 38.82 -13.92
C VAL A 186 -0.33 39.90 -14.97
N SER A 187 -1.39 40.67 -14.79
CA SER A 187 -1.75 41.75 -15.70
C SER A 187 -2.14 43.05 -14.98
N ASN A 188 -1.98 44.14 -15.72
CA ASN A 188 -2.51 45.46 -15.41
C ASN A 188 -3.07 46.07 -16.72
N PRO A 189 -3.67 47.28 -16.68
CA PRO A 189 -4.21 47.93 -17.89
C PRO A 189 -3.17 48.18 -19.00
N TYR A 190 -1.88 48.14 -18.67
CA TYR A 190 -0.78 48.42 -19.59
C TYR A 190 -0.18 47.16 -20.24
N GLY A 191 -0.48 45.98 -19.70
CA GLY A 191 -0.04 44.72 -20.29
C GLY A 191 0.00 43.56 -19.31
N SER A 192 0.67 42.49 -19.73
CA SER A 192 0.82 41.27 -18.93
C SER A 192 2.26 40.78 -18.96
N ASN A 193 2.66 40.11 -17.89
CA ASN A 193 3.94 39.43 -17.81
C ASN A 193 3.73 38.02 -17.24
N THR A 194 4.57 37.08 -17.69
CA THR A 194 4.51 35.69 -17.26
C THR A 194 5.87 35.27 -16.74
N PHE A 195 5.87 34.63 -15.57
CA PHE A 195 7.03 34.00 -14.98
C PHE A 195 6.74 32.52 -14.76
N CYS A 196 7.69 31.66 -15.14
CA CYS A 196 7.55 30.21 -15.00
C CYS A 196 8.70 29.63 -14.18
N MET A 197 8.39 28.62 -13.36
CA MET A 197 9.34 27.87 -12.55
C MET A 197 9.09 26.37 -12.70
N GLU A 198 10.16 25.59 -12.72
CA GLU A 198 10.07 24.13 -12.70
C GLU A 198 9.77 23.63 -11.28
N ILE A 199 8.71 22.85 -11.12
CA ILE A 199 8.28 22.21 -9.89
C ILE A 199 8.57 20.72 -10.00
N ALA A 200 9.55 20.24 -9.24
CA ALA A 200 9.92 18.84 -9.18
C ALA A 200 9.21 18.13 -8.03
N LEU A 201 8.45 17.09 -8.36
CA LEU A 201 7.78 16.20 -7.42
C LEU A 201 8.39 14.79 -7.48
N PRO A 202 8.46 14.07 -6.35
CA PRO A 202 8.96 12.70 -6.33
C PRO A 202 8.20 11.82 -7.34
N SER A 203 8.93 11.07 -8.16
CA SER A 203 8.34 10.06 -9.04
C SER A 203 7.65 8.97 -8.23
N SER A 204 6.75 8.21 -8.86
CA SER A 204 6.23 6.98 -8.23
C SER A 204 7.38 6.02 -7.89
N PRO A 205 7.29 5.23 -6.81
CA PRO A 205 8.35 4.32 -6.42
C PRO A 205 8.73 3.35 -7.54
N GLU A 206 10.03 3.16 -7.76
CA GLU A 206 10.54 2.12 -8.66
C GLU A 206 10.92 0.92 -7.80
N ALA A 207 9.95 0.02 -7.61
CA ALA A 207 10.10 -1.11 -6.70
C ALA A 207 11.23 -2.03 -7.17
N PHE A 208 12.08 -2.45 -6.22
CA PHE A 208 13.11 -3.47 -6.46
C PHE A 208 13.50 -4.10 -5.14
N TRP A 209 14.01 -5.33 -5.19
CA TRP A 209 14.44 -6.04 -4.00
C TRP A 209 15.53 -7.06 -4.27
N SER A 210 16.22 -7.44 -3.20
CA SER A 210 17.11 -8.59 -3.17
C SER A 210 16.74 -9.52 -2.01
N SER A 211 17.19 -10.77 -2.08
CA SER A 211 16.88 -11.79 -1.08
C SER A 211 18.07 -12.69 -0.78
N THR A 212 18.18 -13.16 0.47
CA THR A 212 19.20 -14.13 0.88
C THR A 212 18.63 -15.13 1.88
N GLY A 213 19.14 -16.37 1.88
CA GLY A 213 18.70 -17.45 2.79
C GLY A 213 17.87 -18.55 2.09
N ASP A 214 17.81 -19.72 2.71
CA ASP A 214 17.01 -20.90 2.33
C ASP A 214 16.88 -21.82 3.57
N PRO A 215 15.67 -22.20 4.04
CA PRO A 215 14.34 -21.81 3.55
C PRO A 215 13.78 -20.55 4.23
N LEU A 216 14.43 -20.06 5.29
CA LEU A 216 14.16 -18.75 5.89
C LEU A 216 14.87 -17.69 5.03
N VAL A 217 14.08 -16.91 4.30
CA VAL A 217 14.56 -15.88 3.39
C VAL A 217 14.42 -14.51 4.04
N THR A 218 15.49 -13.74 4.00
CA THR A 218 15.49 -12.32 4.36
C THR A 218 15.42 -11.49 3.08
N PHE A 219 14.45 -10.58 3.02
CA PHE A 219 14.26 -9.66 1.91
C PHE A 219 14.78 -8.26 2.28
N THR A 220 15.47 -7.64 1.33
CA THR A 220 15.98 -6.28 1.44
C THR A 220 15.31 -5.42 0.37
N ASP A 221 14.62 -4.37 0.81
CA ASP A 221 14.05 -3.35 -0.06
C ASP A 221 15.16 -2.50 -0.70
N LEU A 222 15.09 -2.36 -2.02
CA LEU A 222 15.98 -1.53 -2.84
C LEU A 222 15.18 -0.54 -3.70
N THR A 223 13.93 -0.27 -3.31
CA THR A 223 13.02 0.61 -4.04
C THR A 223 13.56 2.04 -4.11
N ALA A 224 13.54 2.65 -5.29
CA ALA A 224 13.88 4.06 -5.50
C ALA A 224 12.66 4.99 -5.42
N ASN A 225 12.89 6.31 -5.42
CA ASN A 225 11.89 7.38 -5.35
C ASN A 225 11.09 7.43 -4.03
N ASP A 226 11.81 7.35 -2.91
CA ASP A 226 11.32 7.62 -1.55
C ASP A 226 9.98 6.93 -1.20
N PRO A 227 9.93 5.58 -1.19
CA PRO A 227 8.75 4.86 -0.76
C PRO A 227 8.44 5.12 0.72
N THR A 228 7.15 5.14 1.06
CA THR A 228 6.66 5.36 2.42
C THR A 228 5.87 4.17 2.97
N SER A 229 5.52 3.21 2.12
CA SER A 229 4.86 1.97 2.52
C SER A 229 5.22 0.82 1.57
N TRP A 230 5.13 -0.40 2.09
CA TRP A 230 5.51 -1.64 1.40
C TRP A 230 4.40 -2.68 1.55
N SER A 231 4.23 -3.51 0.54
CA SER A 231 3.33 -4.65 0.52
C SER A 231 4.00 -5.80 -0.23
N TRP A 232 4.39 -6.82 0.50
CA TRP A 232 5.01 -8.04 0.00
C TRP A 232 3.97 -9.14 -0.19
N ASN A 233 4.10 -9.87 -1.29
CA ASN A 233 3.45 -11.16 -1.51
C ASN A 233 4.55 -12.19 -1.80
N PHE A 234 4.69 -13.20 -0.96
CA PHE A 234 5.78 -14.18 -1.05
C PHE A 234 5.49 -15.31 -2.06
N GLY A 235 4.31 -15.33 -2.69
CA GLY A 235 3.97 -16.31 -3.73
C GLY A 235 3.50 -17.67 -3.21
N ASP A 236 3.50 -17.88 -1.90
CA ASP A 236 2.99 -19.07 -1.20
C ASP A 236 1.70 -18.79 -0.40
N GLY A 237 1.13 -17.60 -0.56
CA GLY A 237 0.00 -17.09 0.23
C GLY A 237 0.41 -16.22 1.42
N GLY A 238 1.69 -16.17 1.79
CA GLY A 238 2.23 -15.26 2.79
C GLY A 238 2.36 -13.82 2.29
N SER A 239 2.33 -12.86 3.23
CA SER A 239 2.48 -11.43 2.94
C SER A 239 3.13 -10.67 4.09
N SER A 240 3.64 -9.46 3.83
CA SER A 240 4.16 -8.55 4.86
C SER A 240 4.04 -7.09 4.44
N THR A 241 4.02 -6.19 5.43
CA THR A 241 4.05 -4.72 5.20
C THR A 241 5.32 -4.06 5.75
N LEU A 242 6.27 -4.86 6.25
CA LEU A 242 7.56 -4.36 6.71
C LEU A 242 8.43 -4.01 5.50
N GLN A 243 9.31 -3.01 5.65
CA GLN A 243 10.28 -2.66 4.61
C GLN A 243 11.22 -3.84 4.28
N ASN A 244 11.81 -4.45 5.31
CA ASN A 244 12.76 -5.57 5.17
C ASN A 244 12.24 -6.79 5.96
N PRO A 245 11.31 -7.59 5.40
CA PRO A 245 10.75 -8.74 6.10
C PRO A 245 11.65 -9.98 6.02
N THR A 246 11.41 -10.92 6.92
CA THR A 246 11.84 -12.32 6.78
C THR A 246 10.62 -13.22 6.55
N HIS A 247 10.80 -14.30 5.80
CA HIS A 247 9.73 -15.26 5.52
C HIS A 247 10.29 -16.69 5.39
N SER A 248 9.61 -17.66 5.99
CA SER A 248 10.00 -19.08 5.94
C SER A 248 9.09 -19.85 5.01
N TYR A 249 9.66 -20.55 4.03
CA TYR A 249 8.93 -21.43 3.14
C TYR A 249 8.89 -22.88 3.66
N LEU A 250 7.71 -23.51 3.57
CA LEU A 250 7.49 -24.89 4.06
C LEU A 250 7.75 -25.96 3.00
N ALA A 251 7.82 -25.59 1.72
CA ALA A 251 8.02 -26.53 0.62
C ALA A 251 9.10 -26.07 -0.36
N ASN A 252 9.83 -27.03 -0.93
CA ASN A 252 10.78 -26.78 -2.00
C ASN A 252 10.03 -26.43 -3.29
N ALA A 253 10.22 -25.20 -3.77
CA ALA A 253 9.63 -24.71 -5.00
C ALA A 253 10.34 -23.42 -5.44
N THR A 254 9.99 -22.95 -6.63
CA THR A 254 10.29 -21.58 -7.06
C THR A 254 9.07 -20.71 -6.82
N TYR A 255 9.20 -19.72 -5.95
CA TYR A 255 8.12 -18.79 -5.61
C TYR A 255 8.28 -17.47 -6.36
N ASN A 256 7.17 -16.94 -6.87
CA ASN A 256 7.14 -15.61 -7.48
C ASN A 256 6.80 -14.57 -6.40
N VAL A 257 7.81 -13.85 -5.93
CA VAL A 257 7.70 -12.85 -4.87
C VAL A 257 7.46 -11.49 -5.51
N CYS A 258 6.47 -10.74 -5.04
CA CYS A 258 6.17 -9.40 -5.50
C CYS A 258 6.25 -8.39 -4.36
N LEU A 259 6.96 -7.29 -4.57
CA LEU A 259 6.95 -6.11 -3.72
C LEU A 259 6.18 -5.01 -4.43
N THR A 260 5.17 -4.45 -3.76
CA THR A 260 4.55 -3.17 -4.13
C THR A 260 4.94 -2.13 -3.11
N ALA A 261 5.57 -1.04 -3.57
CA ALA A 261 5.95 0.08 -2.73
C ALA A 261 5.21 1.35 -3.18
N SER A 262 4.81 2.20 -2.24
CA SER A 262 4.03 3.40 -2.55
C SER A 262 4.47 4.66 -1.80
N ASN A 263 4.26 5.81 -2.42
CA ASN A 263 4.41 7.14 -1.86
C ASN A 263 3.14 7.97 -2.16
N ALA A 264 3.13 9.24 -1.76
CA ALA A 264 1.95 10.09 -1.90
C ALA A 264 1.52 10.38 -3.36
N LEU A 265 2.37 10.04 -4.34
CA LEU A 265 2.20 10.32 -5.76
C LEU A 265 2.06 9.05 -6.62
N GLY A 266 2.05 7.87 -6.00
CA GLY A 266 1.77 6.62 -6.69
C GLY A 266 2.44 5.40 -6.08
N SER A 267 2.44 4.31 -6.84
CA SER A 267 3.01 3.02 -6.43
C SER A 267 3.71 2.33 -7.59
N GLY A 268 4.75 1.55 -7.29
CA GLY A 268 5.38 0.64 -8.23
C GLY A 268 5.40 -0.78 -7.69
N THR A 269 5.40 -1.76 -8.59
CA THR A 269 5.46 -3.18 -8.25
C THR A 269 6.57 -3.86 -9.02
N TYR A 270 7.36 -4.68 -8.33
CA TYR A 270 8.36 -5.55 -8.92
C TYR A 270 8.21 -6.98 -8.41
N CYS A 271 8.19 -7.92 -9.36
CA CYS A 271 8.11 -9.34 -9.08
C CYS A 271 9.38 -10.05 -9.56
N GLY A 272 9.88 -10.98 -8.74
CA GLY A 272 11.08 -11.76 -8.99
C GLY A 272 10.96 -13.15 -8.37
N SER A 273 11.81 -14.07 -8.81
CA SER A 273 11.75 -15.47 -8.35
C SER A 273 12.72 -15.74 -7.21
N VAL A 274 12.27 -16.51 -6.22
CA VAL A 274 13.09 -17.09 -5.15
C VAL A 274 13.00 -18.61 -5.24
N VAL A 275 14.13 -19.30 -5.22
CA VAL A 275 14.20 -20.77 -5.27
C VAL A 275 14.50 -21.30 -3.88
N ILE A 276 13.64 -22.19 -3.39
CA ILE A 276 13.78 -22.88 -2.11
C ILE A 276 14.11 -24.34 -2.39
N ALA A 277 15.25 -24.80 -1.91
CA ALA A 277 15.73 -26.17 -2.13
C ALA A 277 15.93 -26.94 -0.81
N SER A 278 15.95 -26.24 0.32
CA SER A 278 16.28 -26.80 1.64
C SER A 278 15.14 -26.64 2.66
N ALA A 279 13.89 -26.62 2.20
CA ALA A 279 12.72 -26.58 3.08
C ALA A 279 12.69 -27.79 4.01
N VAL A 280 12.35 -27.52 5.28
CA VAL A 280 12.09 -28.58 6.26
C VAL A 280 10.81 -29.28 5.83
N LEU A 281 10.88 -30.58 5.56
CA LEU A 281 9.70 -31.39 5.24
C LEU A 281 9.03 -31.85 6.54
N ALA A 282 7.71 -31.96 6.54
CA ALA A 282 6.99 -32.60 7.66
C ALA A 282 7.53 -34.04 7.86
N PRO A 283 7.56 -34.55 9.10
CA PRO A 283 7.97 -35.93 9.36
C PRO A 283 7.13 -36.92 8.58
N ILE A 284 7.69 -38.09 8.28
CA ILE A 284 6.91 -39.25 7.81
C ILE A 284 7.03 -40.27 8.94
N ALA A 285 5.95 -40.44 9.70
CA ALA A 285 5.95 -41.26 10.90
C ALA A 285 6.12 -42.73 10.50
N ASN A 286 7.07 -43.42 11.13
CA ASN A 286 7.23 -44.86 10.95
C ASN A 286 8.02 -45.46 12.11
N TYR A 287 7.73 -46.72 12.43
CA TYR A 287 8.43 -47.42 13.49
C TYR A 287 8.53 -48.92 13.22
N THR A 288 9.49 -49.54 13.89
CA THR A 288 9.63 -50.99 14.02
C THR A 288 9.48 -51.38 15.48
N PHE A 289 9.21 -52.66 15.75
CA PHE A 289 9.05 -53.13 17.12
C PHE A 289 9.57 -54.56 17.29
N SER A 290 9.92 -54.90 18.53
CA SER A 290 10.29 -56.27 18.95
C SER A 290 9.61 -56.58 20.27
N ALA A 291 8.85 -57.67 20.30
CA ALA A 291 8.07 -58.09 21.47
C ALA A 291 8.72 -59.29 22.15
N ILE A 292 8.82 -59.25 23.48
CA ILE A 292 9.22 -60.37 24.32
C ILE A 292 8.21 -60.49 25.46
N GLY A 293 7.29 -61.45 25.32
CA GLY A 293 6.14 -61.56 26.23
C GLY A 293 5.26 -60.32 26.16
N LEU A 294 4.98 -59.74 27.33
CA LEU A 294 4.14 -58.54 27.43
C LEU A 294 4.90 -57.22 27.19
N THR A 295 6.22 -57.26 27.03
CA THR A 295 7.04 -56.06 26.83
C THR A 295 7.43 -55.91 25.37
N VAL A 296 7.19 -54.73 24.80
CA VAL A 296 7.54 -54.36 23.43
C VAL A 296 8.52 -53.20 23.45
N ASN A 297 9.62 -53.36 22.73
CA ASN A 297 10.56 -52.27 22.46
C ASN A 297 10.25 -51.71 21.07
N PHE A 298 10.01 -50.41 21.01
CA PHE A 298 9.75 -49.67 19.77
C PHE A 298 11.01 -48.93 19.34
N THR A 299 11.25 -48.92 18.02
CA THR A 299 12.34 -48.17 17.40
C THR A 299 11.76 -47.26 16.35
N ASP A 300 11.96 -45.95 16.52
CA ASP A 300 11.61 -44.94 15.54
C ASP A 300 12.48 -45.06 14.30
N VAL A 301 11.82 -45.08 13.13
CA VAL A 301 12.47 -45.03 11.81
C VAL A 301 11.82 -43.97 10.93
N SER A 302 11.21 -42.95 11.56
CA SER A 302 10.56 -41.84 10.89
C SER A 302 11.57 -41.01 10.08
N LEU A 303 11.11 -40.44 8.97
CA LEU A 303 11.92 -39.61 8.07
C LEU A 303 11.73 -38.12 8.35
N ASN A 304 12.55 -37.29 7.70
CA ASN A 304 12.48 -35.81 7.74
C ASN A 304 12.71 -35.19 9.14
N SER A 305 13.61 -35.79 9.93
CA SER A 305 14.14 -35.22 11.18
C SER A 305 13.05 -34.74 12.15
N PRO A 306 12.25 -35.67 12.72
CA PRO A 306 11.26 -35.33 13.74
C PRO A 306 11.94 -34.67 14.96
N ALA A 307 11.27 -33.68 15.55
CA ALA A 307 11.72 -32.95 16.73
C ALA A 307 11.01 -33.39 18.02
N SER A 308 9.84 -34.03 17.90
CA SER A 308 9.13 -34.63 19.03
C SER A 308 8.31 -35.86 18.60
N TRP A 309 8.02 -36.72 19.58
CA TRP A 309 7.30 -37.97 19.43
C TRP A 309 6.14 -38.03 20.42
N SER A 310 5.07 -38.72 20.06
CA SER A 310 3.95 -39.07 20.94
C SER A 310 3.45 -40.46 20.60
N TRP A 311 3.51 -41.36 21.57
CA TRP A 311 3.10 -42.75 21.43
C TRP A 311 1.78 -42.99 22.17
N ASN A 312 0.81 -43.55 21.46
CA ASN A 312 -0.41 -44.11 22.03
C ASN A 312 -0.39 -45.62 21.82
N PHE A 313 -0.27 -46.40 22.90
CA PHE A 313 -0.17 -47.85 22.80
C PHE A 313 -1.53 -48.57 22.66
N GLY A 314 -2.65 -47.83 22.68
CA GLY A 314 -3.99 -48.39 22.48
C GLY A 314 -4.54 -49.19 23.66
N ASP A 315 -3.85 -49.20 24.80
CA ASP A 315 -4.23 -49.92 26.02
C ASP A 315 -4.76 -49.01 27.15
N GLY A 316 -4.92 -47.71 26.87
CA GLY A 316 -5.38 -46.70 27.83
C GLY A 316 -4.28 -46.14 28.75
N SER A 317 -3.01 -46.50 28.52
CA SER A 317 -1.87 -45.86 29.17
C SER A 317 -1.69 -44.40 28.73
N VAL A 318 -0.89 -43.65 29.48
CA VAL A 318 -0.55 -42.25 29.15
C VAL A 318 0.36 -42.19 27.93
N LEU A 319 0.25 -41.10 27.16
CA LEU A 319 1.11 -40.87 26.01
C LEU A 319 2.59 -40.79 26.42
N VAL A 320 3.46 -41.42 25.64
CA VAL A 320 4.92 -41.43 25.86
C VAL A 320 5.62 -40.58 24.80
N THR A 321 6.63 -39.81 25.19
CA THR A 321 7.29 -38.82 24.31
C THR A 321 8.73 -39.19 23.93
N ASP A 322 9.21 -40.36 24.36
CA ASP A 322 10.53 -40.85 23.97
C ASP A 322 10.56 -41.22 22.49
N ALA A 323 11.68 -41.01 21.82
CA ALA A 323 11.84 -41.38 20.41
C ALA A 323 11.70 -42.89 20.20
N SER A 324 12.20 -43.72 21.12
CA SER A 324 12.18 -45.18 21.01
C SER A 324 11.87 -45.79 22.39
N PRO A 325 10.58 -45.85 22.78
CA PRO A 325 10.19 -46.31 24.11
C PRO A 325 10.15 -47.83 24.23
N SER A 326 10.17 -48.29 25.47
CA SER A 326 9.78 -49.64 25.85
C SER A 326 8.45 -49.56 26.60
N HIS A 327 7.48 -50.42 26.24
CA HIS A 327 6.16 -50.47 26.88
C HIS A 327 5.81 -51.89 27.29
N THR A 328 5.16 -52.03 28.45
CA THR A 328 4.70 -53.33 28.96
C THR A 328 3.18 -53.33 29.06
N PHE A 329 2.53 -54.19 28.28
CA PHE A 329 1.08 -54.36 28.29
C PHE A 329 0.62 -55.17 29.51
N ALA A 330 -0.55 -54.84 30.04
CA ALA A 330 -1.10 -55.54 31.21
C ALA A 330 -1.60 -56.97 30.90
N ALA A 331 -1.98 -57.23 29.64
CA ALA A 331 -2.54 -58.50 29.19
C ALA A 331 -2.12 -58.82 27.76
N ALA A 332 -2.23 -60.10 27.37
CA ALA A 332 -2.15 -60.51 25.99
C ALA A 332 -3.40 -60.02 25.21
N GLY A 333 -3.22 -59.68 23.93
CA GLY A 333 -4.26 -59.13 23.07
C GLY A 333 -3.73 -58.44 21.83
N GLU A 334 -4.63 -57.94 20.99
CA GLU A 334 -4.29 -57.08 19.86
C GLU A 334 -4.44 -55.61 20.26
N TYR A 335 -3.41 -54.81 20.01
CA TYR A 335 -3.38 -53.39 20.32
C TYR A 335 -3.05 -52.58 19.06
N ILE A 336 -3.75 -51.47 18.86
CA ILE A 336 -3.43 -50.50 17.81
C ILE A 336 -2.48 -49.48 18.43
N VAL A 337 -1.21 -49.56 18.06
CA VAL A 337 -0.19 -48.61 18.51
C VAL A 337 -0.07 -47.52 17.46
N CYS A 338 -0.08 -46.26 17.89
CA CYS A 338 0.10 -45.10 17.02
C CYS A 338 1.31 -44.30 17.47
N LEU A 339 2.15 -43.91 16.51
CA LEU A 339 3.24 -42.96 16.68
C LEU A 339 2.89 -41.68 15.92
N THR A 340 2.78 -40.56 16.65
CA THR A 340 2.75 -39.22 16.07
C THR A 340 4.14 -38.60 16.17
N THR A 341 4.69 -38.13 15.05
CA THR A 341 5.94 -37.36 15.03
C THR A 341 5.70 -35.94 14.54
N SER A 342 6.43 -34.96 15.06
CA SER A 342 6.30 -33.57 14.61
C SER A 342 7.62 -32.80 14.56
N ASN A 343 7.72 -31.84 13.64
CA ASN A 343 8.79 -30.86 13.54
C ASN A 343 8.20 -29.48 13.17
N ALA A 344 9.06 -28.50 12.87
CA ALA A 344 8.63 -27.14 12.53
C ALA A 344 7.75 -27.05 11.26
N ALA A 345 7.78 -28.06 10.39
CA ALA A 345 7.02 -28.11 9.14
C ALA A 345 5.68 -28.83 9.27
N GLY A 346 5.43 -29.57 10.36
CA GLY A 346 4.16 -30.24 10.61
C GLY A 346 4.28 -31.52 11.42
N SER A 347 3.25 -32.35 11.34
CA SER A 347 3.17 -33.64 12.03
C SER A 347 2.58 -34.71 11.14
N ASP A 348 2.96 -35.95 11.39
CA ASP A 348 2.41 -37.14 10.74
C ASP A 348 2.17 -38.26 11.78
N GLU A 349 1.25 -39.16 11.48
CA GLU A 349 0.87 -40.27 12.37
C GLU A 349 0.82 -41.60 11.62
N GLU A 350 1.45 -42.61 12.21
CA GLU A 350 1.43 -43.99 11.72
C GLU A 350 0.90 -44.92 12.81
N CYS A 351 -0.08 -45.77 12.47
CA CYS A 351 -0.65 -46.74 13.39
C CYS A 351 -0.49 -48.18 12.86
N LYS A 352 0.00 -49.09 13.70
CA LYS A 352 0.10 -50.53 13.38
C LYS A 352 -0.60 -51.37 14.45
N THR A 353 -1.30 -52.41 14.00
CA THR A 353 -1.87 -53.42 14.90
C THR A 353 -0.77 -54.40 15.31
N ILE A 354 -0.63 -54.62 16.62
CA ILE A 354 0.40 -55.48 17.21
C ILE A 354 -0.28 -56.52 18.10
N GLY A 355 0.05 -57.80 17.86
CA GLY A 355 -0.35 -58.90 18.73
C GLY A 355 0.64 -59.09 19.87
N ILE A 356 0.15 -59.08 21.11
CA ILE A 356 0.91 -59.33 22.33
C ILE A 356 0.48 -60.67 22.90
N SER A 357 1.42 -61.57 23.10
CA SER A 357 1.19 -62.87 23.73
C SER A 357 2.08 -63.04 24.94
N THR A 358 1.62 -63.79 25.93
CA THR A 358 2.52 -64.28 26.97
C THR A 358 3.43 -65.33 26.33
N ALA A 359 4.72 -65.03 26.20
CA ALA A 359 5.74 -65.84 25.51
C ALA A 359 5.86 -67.32 25.96
N ILE A 360 5.10 -67.74 26.97
CA ILE A 360 4.99 -69.12 27.40
C ILE A 360 4.12 -69.96 26.44
N GLU A 361 3.12 -69.39 25.76
CA GLU A 361 2.23 -70.17 24.88
C GLU A 361 2.90 -70.59 23.55
N ASP A 362 3.65 -69.70 22.90
CA ASP A 362 4.19 -69.95 21.54
C ASP A 362 5.43 -70.87 21.56
N VAL A 363 6.33 -70.66 22.54
CA VAL A 363 7.52 -71.50 22.72
C VAL A 363 7.14 -72.91 23.21
N PHE A 364 6.10 -73.03 24.03
CA PHE A 364 5.60 -74.32 24.50
C PHE A 364 4.87 -75.10 23.40
N ALA A 365 4.01 -74.43 22.63
CA ALA A 365 3.32 -75.04 21.50
C ALA A 365 4.30 -75.63 20.48
N ASP A 366 5.39 -74.93 20.15
CA ASP A 366 6.41 -75.43 19.22
C ASP A 366 7.22 -76.60 19.79
N ALA A 367 7.50 -76.60 21.09
CA ALA A 367 8.27 -77.66 21.72
C ALA A 367 7.53 -78.99 21.82
N VAL A 368 6.19 -79.01 21.72
CA VAL A 368 5.41 -80.26 21.65
C VAL A 368 5.68 -80.98 20.33
N GLN A 369 6.20 -82.21 20.43
CA GLN A 369 6.58 -83.05 19.29
C GLN A 369 5.55 -84.14 19.02
N ILE A 370 5.35 -84.47 17.75
CA ILE A 370 4.55 -85.62 17.31
C ILE A 370 5.50 -86.60 16.63
N TYR A 371 5.58 -87.83 17.13
CA TYR A 371 6.37 -88.87 16.48
C TYR A 371 5.76 -90.27 16.62
N PRO A 372 5.89 -91.13 15.59
CA PRO A 372 6.32 -90.75 14.24
C PRO A 372 5.25 -89.86 13.56
N ASN A 373 5.71 -88.93 12.71
CA ASN A 373 4.87 -88.13 11.82
C ASN A 373 5.64 -87.96 10.50
N PRO A 374 5.28 -88.66 9.40
CA PRO A 374 4.04 -89.43 9.20
C PRO A 374 3.87 -90.69 10.06
N THR A 375 2.63 -91.16 10.25
CA THR A 375 2.26 -92.39 10.99
C THR A 375 1.23 -93.20 10.22
N THR A 376 1.08 -94.50 10.51
CA THR A 376 0.03 -95.35 9.92
C THR A 376 -1.24 -95.44 10.75
N ALA A 377 -1.16 -95.20 12.07
CA ALA A 377 -2.32 -95.21 12.97
C ALA A 377 -2.00 -94.69 14.38
N THR A 378 -0.80 -94.97 14.89
CA THR A 378 -0.40 -94.69 16.29
C THR A 378 0.77 -93.72 16.33
N PHE A 379 0.67 -92.69 17.16
CA PHE A 379 1.71 -91.69 17.37
C PHE A 379 1.74 -91.24 18.83
N ILE A 380 2.85 -90.60 19.21
CA ILE A 380 3.06 -90.03 20.54
C ILE A 380 3.09 -88.52 20.42
N VAL A 381 2.33 -87.86 21.28
CA VAL A 381 2.47 -86.44 21.57
C VAL A 381 3.39 -86.30 22.78
N HIS A 382 4.57 -85.75 22.58
CA HIS A 382 5.57 -85.52 23.61
C HIS A 382 5.68 -84.04 23.97
N SER A 383 5.55 -83.74 25.26
CA SER A 383 5.79 -82.42 25.83
C SER A 383 7.10 -82.42 26.63
N PRO A 384 7.97 -81.40 26.49
CA PRO A 384 9.20 -81.31 27.27
C PRO A 384 8.97 -81.08 28.77
N ILE A 385 7.76 -80.66 29.15
CA ILE A 385 7.32 -80.46 30.54
C ILE A 385 5.94 -81.13 30.79
N PRO A 386 5.58 -81.44 32.04
CA PRO A 386 4.27 -82.03 32.37
C PRO A 386 3.11 -81.24 31.75
N MET A 387 2.27 -81.94 30.99
CA MET A 387 1.15 -81.37 30.24
C MET A 387 -0.13 -82.16 30.52
N GLN A 388 -1.12 -81.48 31.11
CA GLN A 388 -2.47 -82.02 31.26
C GLN A 388 -3.32 -81.62 30.07
N LEU A 389 -3.87 -82.61 29.37
CA LEU A 389 -4.78 -82.41 28.25
C LEU A 389 -6.22 -82.46 28.74
N ALA A 390 -6.95 -81.38 28.52
CA ALA A 390 -8.37 -81.27 28.82
C ALA A 390 -9.23 -81.86 27.69
N ASP A 391 -8.78 -81.72 26.44
CA ASP A 391 -9.44 -82.29 25.26
C ASP A 391 -8.41 -82.55 24.15
N ILE A 392 -8.69 -83.56 23.31
CA ILE A 392 -7.92 -83.88 22.11
C ILE A 392 -8.90 -84.01 20.95
N GLN A 393 -8.66 -83.27 19.87
CA GLN A 393 -9.44 -83.38 18.64
C GLN A 393 -8.52 -83.66 17.46
N ILE A 394 -8.86 -84.68 16.68
CA ILE A 394 -8.21 -84.96 15.40
C ILE A 394 -9.23 -84.63 14.33
N ILE A 395 -8.88 -83.73 13.43
CA ILE A 395 -9.80 -83.19 12.43
C ILE A 395 -9.17 -83.36 11.05
N ASN A 396 -9.92 -83.88 10.08
CA ASN A 396 -9.46 -83.93 8.70
C ASN A 396 -9.50 -82.55 8.03
N THR A 397 -8.98 -82.44 6.81
CA THR A 397 -9.01 -81.19 6.03
C THR A 397 -10.42 -80.69 5.69
N LEU A 398 -11.46 -81.50 5.89
CA LEU A 398 -12.88 -81.13 5.70
C LEU A 398 -13.54 -80.68 7.01
N GLY A 399 -12.80 -80.58 8.12
CA GLY A 399 -13.34 -80.15 9.42
C GLY A 399 -14.06 -81.26 10.20
N GLN A 400 -14.00 -82.52 9.76
CA GLN A 400 -14.67 -83.64 10.41
C GLN A 400 -13.78 -84.28 11.47
N SER A 401 -14.34 -84.53 12.65
CA SER A 401 -13.64 -85.20 13.75
C SER A 401 -13.41 -86.69 13.47
N VAL A 402 -12.23 -87.18 13.82
CA VAL A 402 -11.80 -88.57 13.65
C VAL A 402 -11.80 -89.27 15.01
N SER A 403 -12.32 -90.50 15.06
CA SER A 403 -12.34 -91.29 16.29
C SER A 403 -10.96 -91.88 16.62
N TYR A 404 -10.55 -91.75 17.88
CA TYR A 404 -9.25 -92.21 18.37
C TYR A 404 -9.38 -92.80 19.78
N THR A 405 -8.35 -93.54 20.20
CA THR A 405 -8.11 -93.90 21.60
C THR A 405 -6.83 -93.22 22.07
N ALA A 406 -6.83 -92.62 23.25
CA ALA A 406 -5.66 -92.01 23.85
C ALA A 406 -5.35 -92.67 25.19
N THR A 407 -4.09 -93.00 25.42
CA THR A 407 -3.58 -93.50 26.69
C THR A 407 -2.45 -92.60 27.14
N ASN A 408 -2.56 -92.08 28.36
CA ASN A 408 -1.50 -91.35 29.01
C ASN A 408 -0.43 -92.36 29.46
N SER A 409 0.75 -92.29 28.84
CA SER A 409 1.89 -93.15 29.20
C SER A 409 2.68 -92.56 30.39
N ASP A 410 2.74 -91.23 30.48
CA ASP A 410 3.22 -90.44 31.62
C ASP A 410 2.73 -88.97 31.48
N ASN A 411 3.02 -88.10 32.46
CA ASN A 411 2.59 -86.70 32.43
C ASN A 411 3.11 -85.87 31.23
N ASN A 412 4.04 -86.40 30.43
CA ASN A 412 4.66 -85.72 29.30
C ASN A 412 4.33 -86.39 27.96
N ASN A 413 3.87 -87.64 27.95
CA ASN A 413 3.68 -88.46 26.76
C ASN A 413 2.25 -89.01 26.67
N TRP A 414 1.60 -88.70 25.56
CA TRP A 414 0.27 -89.22 25.23
C TRP A 414 0.35 -90.07 23.98
N GLN A 415 0.08 -91.37 24.13
CA GLN A 415 -0.01 -92.29 23.00
C GLN A 415 -1.43 -92.25 22.44
N ILE A 416 -1.56 -91.95 21.15
CA ILE A 416 -2.84 -91.80 20.47
C ILE A 416 -2.88 -92.76 19.30
N THR A 417 -3.98 -93.51 19.19
CA THR A 417 -4.25 -94.45 18.09
C THR A 417 -5.56 -94.11 17.40
N ILE A 418 -5.51 -93.85 16.10
CA ILE A 418 -6.70 -93.58 15.29
C ILE A 418 -7.42 -94.90 15.00
N THR A 419 -8.71 -94.96 15.29
CA THR A 419 -9.51 -96.21 15.23
C THR A 419 -9.86 -96.66 13.81
N GLN A 420 -9.96 -95.72 12.86
CA GLN A 420 -10.21 -95.97 11.45
C GLN A 420 -9.27 -95.09 10.61
N PRO A 421 -7.98 -95.45 10.50
CA PRO A 421 -7.00 -94.63 9.81
C PRO A 421 -7.31 -94.58 8.31
N GLN A 422 -7.32 -93.37 7.74
CA GLN A 422 -7.34 -93.13 6.31
C GLN A 422 -6.16 -92.23 5.97
N ALA A 423 -5.40 -92.58 4.93
CA ALA A 423 -4.27 -91.77 4.49
C ALA A 423 -4.71 -90.33 4.16
N GLY A 424 -3.96 -89.35 4.65
CA GLY A 424 -4.30 -87.94 4.48
C GLY A 424 -3.67 -87.01 5.51
N ASN A 425 -3.95 -85.73 5.34
CA ASN A 425 -3.53 -84.67 6.26
C ASN A 425 -4.62 -84.41 7.29
N TYR A 426 -4.21 -84.27 8.54
CA TYR A 426 -5.06 -84.01 9.69
C TYR A 426 -4.48 -82.88 10.53
N PHE A 427 -5.34 -82.22 11.28
CA PHE A 427 -4.97 -81.29 12.34
C PHE A 427 -5.24 -81.94 13.69
N LEU A 428 -4.19 -82.03 14.51
CA LEU A 428 -4.28 -82.41 15.91
C LEU A 428 -4.43 -81.13 16.73
N LYS A 429 -5.56 -80.98 17.41
CA LYS A 429 -5.85 -79.89 18.34
C LYS A 429 -5.80 -80.43 19.76
N LEU A 430 -4.92 -79.88 20.57
CA LEU A 430 -4.69 -80.25 21.97
C LEU A 430 -5.15 -79.09 22.85
N GLN A 431 -6.17 -79.30 23.67
CA GLN A 431 -6.61 -78.32 24.65
C GLN A 431 -5.86 -78.54 25.97
N THR A 432 -5.14 -77.53 26.42
CA THR A 432 -4.47 -77.49 27.72
C THR A 432 -5.15 -76.46 28.64
N GLU A 433 -4.75 -76.41 29.91
CA GLU A 433 -5.13 -75.32 30.82
C GLU A 433 -4.58 -73.95 30.36
N ASN A 434 -3.49 -73.97 29.58
CA ASN A 434 -2.79 -72.79 29.06
C ASN A 434 -3.11 -72.53 27.57
N GLY A 435 -4.28 -72.93 27.08
CA GLY A 435 -4.71 -72.67 25.69
C GLY A 435 -4.63 -73.88 24.75
N ILE A 436 -4.70 -73.59 23.44
CA ILE A 436 -4.83 -74.59 22.37
C ILE A 436 -3.51 -74.74 21.62
N ILE A 437 -3.02 -75.97 21.48
CA ILE A 437 -1.88 -76.31 20.62
C ILE A 437 -2.41 -76.99 19.35
N LEU A 438 -2.02 -76.49 18.19
CA LEU A 438 -2.35 -77.07 16.88
C LEU A 438 -1.09 -77.66 16.24
N LYS A 439 -1.19 -78.89 15.75
CA LYS A 439 -0.11 -79.59 15.05
C LYS A 439 -0.63 -80.28 13.80
N GLN A 440 0.19 -80.29 12.76
CA GLN A 440 -0.07 -81.09 11.57
C GLN A 440 0.24 -82.57 11.86
N LEU A 441 -0.66 -83.45 11.45
CA LEU A 441 -0.51 -84.90 11.51
C LEU A 441 -0.70 -85.48 10.11
N ILE A 442 0.20 -86.36 9.69
CA ILE A 442 0.16 -87.02 8.39
C ILE A 442 -0.06 -88.52 8.64
N LEU A 443 -1.14 -89.06 8.05
CA LEU A 443 -1.40 -90.49 8.01
C LEU A 443 -1.01 -91.06 6.63
N GLU A 444 -0.19 -92.12 6.61
CA GLU A 444 0.23 -92.85 5.40
C GLU A 444 -0.45 -94.21 5.24
#